data_AF-A0A2N4T4S9-F1
#
_entry.id   AF-A0A2N4T4S9-F1
#
_cell.length_a   1.000
_cell.length_b   1.000
_cell.length_c   1.000
_cell.angle_alpha   90.00
_cell.angle_beta   90.00
_cell.angle_gamma   90.00
#
_symmetry.space_group_name_H-M   'P 1'
#
loop_
_entity.id
_entity.type
_entity.pdbx_description
1 polymer ?
#
loop_
_entity_poly.entity_id
_entity_poly.type
_entity_poly.pdbx_seq_one_letter_code
_entity_poly.pdbx_strand_id
1 'polypeptide(L)'
;MSGPEGPWWELVLVRWGGEHARVVAHVIAPLLARDALGGRPVYVDTDWWQGPHVSLCFRVTPEEAETLRAAGLVDRAQELLTALGPGPETDPARHRELHGRLARYERRPGPLEPWLPDGRALLRPRPPREDGGGDSDLDRTVEQAHTRLLETELTLFARTARGELRVEAHALDLLAGVAARFTDSDLRATYPSFASHAEAYLATDAAAGTRARWDEAYARHRPALVRLLEQRTRQAAEGTLPADVTAVTDVLASVADATDPLALFGGSALPASGGALSSSAFHTSLSRNRGWQDAVRHDAWFARYRLVLNLAYRHLSKLGLSPHHRFYTCHLLTLAAQDLTRTTAADVLKGLSRA
;
A
#
# COMPACT_ATOMS: atom_id res chain seq x y z
N MET A 1 13.69 -25.65 6.53
CA MET A 1 14.80 -24.81 7.01
C MET A 1 14.19 -23.72 7.85
N SER A 2 14.42 -23.74 9.16
CA SER A 2 14.02 -22.68 10.08
C SER A 2 14.64 -21.38 9.57
N GLY A 3 13.81 -20.39 9.23
CA GLY A 3 14.31 -19.07 8.81
C GLY A 3 15.09 -18.39 9.95
N PRO A 4 15.83 -17.31 9.66
CA PRO A 4 16.61 -16.62 10.69
C PRO A 4 15.75 -16.29 11.91
N GLU A 5 16.15 -16.84 13.05
CA GLU A 5 15.58 -16.61 14.37
C GLU A 5 16.16 -15.31 14.93
N GLY A 6 15.39 -14.23 14.89
CA GLY A 6 15.80 -12.93 15.42
C GLY A 6 14.69 -11.88 15.25
N PRO A 7 14.68 -10.81 16.05
CA PRO A 7 13.76 -9.70 15.84
C PRO A 7 14.02 -9.01 14.50
N TRP A 8 13.05 -8.24 14.02
CA TRP A 8 13.27 -7.37 12.87
C TRP A 8 14.19 -6.21 13.24
N TRP A 9 15.16 -5.98 12.36
CA TRP A 9 16.03 -4.80 12.33
C TRP A 9 15.79 -4.02 11.05
N GLU A 10 16.22 -2.76 11.06
CA GLU A 10 16.21 -1.91 9.89
C GLU A 10 17.50 -1.12 9.73
N LEU A 11 18.01 -1.09 8.50
CA LEU A 11 18.95 -0.08 8.03
C LEU A 11 18.13 1.10 7.49
N VAL A 12 18.06 2.17 8.26
CA VAL A 12 17.31 3.40 7.97
C VAL A 12 18.18 4.37 7.17
N LEU A 13 17.65 4.87 6.06
CA LEU A 13 18.28 5.81 5.15
C LEU A 13 17.42 7.08 5.08
N VAL A 14 17.85 8.14 5.77
CA VAL A 14 17.07 9.37 5.94
C VAL A 14 17.27 10.29 4.75
N ARG A 15 16.16 10.68 4.11
CA ARG A 15 16.13 11.68 3.02
C ARG A 15 14.89 12.54 3.12
N TRP A 16 15.01 13.74 3.68
CA TRP A 16 13.87 14.62 3.94
C TRP A 16 13.12 15.06 2.67
N GLY A 17 13.79 15.08 1.52
CA GLY A 17 13.17 15.38 0.23
C GLY A 17 12.18 14.32 -0.28
N GLY A 18 12.02 13.19 0.43
CA GLY A 18 11.08 12.13 0.02
C GLY A 18 11.51 11.36 -1.23
N GLU A 19 12.81 11.38 -1.55
CA GLU A 19 13.39 10.77 -2.76
C GLU A 19 13.54 9.25 -2.64
N HIS A 20 12.51 8.56 -2.14
CA HIS A 20 12.56 7.13 -1.81
C HIS A 20 13.06 6.28 -2.97
N ALA A 21 12.57 6.53 -4.19
CA ALA A 21 12.99 5.80 -5.39
C ALA A 21 14.49 5.91 -5.67
N ARG A 22 15.09 7.10 -5.50
CA ARG A 22 16.53 7.31 -5.70
C ARG A 22 17.33 6.60 -4.62
N VAL A 23 16.89 6.66 -3.36
CA VAL A 23 17.53 5.96 -2.25
C VAL A 23 17.52 4.44 -2.48
N VAL A 24 16.37 3.88 -2.88
CA VAL A 24 16.28 2.45 -3.17
C VAL A 24 17.18 2.07 -4.36
N ALA A 25 17.12 2.82 -5.46
CA ALA A 25 17.84 2.48 -6.69
C ALA A 25 19.36 2.62 -6.57
N HIS A 26 19.86 3.60 -5.78
CA HIS A 26 21.28 3.93 -5.73
C HIS A 26 21.98 3.60 -4.41
N VAL A 27 21.23 3.22 -3.36
CA VAL A 27 21.80 2.80 -2.08
C VAL A 27 21.42 1.35 -1.77
N ILE A 28 20.13 1.04 -1.67
CA ILE A 28 19.67 -0.30 -1.28
C ILE A 28 20.02 -1.34 -2.34
N ALA A 29 19.66 -1.11 -3.61
CA ALA A 29 19.94 -2.08 -4.66
C ALA A 29 21.44 -2.41 -4.80
N PRO A 30 22.38 -1.43 -4.76
CA PRO A 30 23.81 -1.72 -4.72
C PRO A 30 24.30 -2.48 -3.47
N LEU A 31 23.70 -2.26 -2.30
CA LEU A 31 24.02 -3.03 -1.10
C LEU A 31 23.61 -4.50 -1.27
N LEU A 32 22.40 -4.74 -1.79
CA LEU A 32 21.89 -6.10 -2.03
C LEU A 32 22.67 -6.82 -3.13
N ALA A 33 23.07 -6.12 -4.20
CA ALA A 33 23.86 -6.71 -5.29
C ALA A 33 25.26 -7.19 -4.85
N ARG A 34 25.76 -6.72 -3.70
CA ARG A 34 27.04 -7.14 -3.11
C ARG A 34 26.87 -8.15 -1.98
N ASP A 35 25.67 -8.68 -1.82
CA ASP A 35 25.33 -9.61 -0.76
C ASP A 35 25.67 -9.09 0.65
N ALA A 36 25.47 -7.79 0.89
CA ALA A 36 25.82 -7.15 2.16
C ALA A 36 25.08 -7.74 3.38
N LEU A 37 24.03 -8.55 3.15
CA LEU A 37 23.23 -9.22 4.18
C LEU A 37 23.32 -10.75 4.10
N GLY A 38 24.22 -11.33 3.30
CA GLY A 38 24.49 -12.76 3.26
C GLY A 38 23.28 -13.63 2.90
N GLY A 39 22.53 -13.24 1.86
CA GLY A 39 21.39 -13.98 1.33
C GLY A 39 20.15 -14.00 2.21
N ARG A 40 20.11 -13.21 3.29
CA ARG A 40 18.95 -13.14 4.20
C ARG A 40 17.70 -12.65 3.46
N PRO A 41 16.50 -13.14 3.82
CA PRO A 41 15.26 -12.54 3.36
C PRO A 41 15.16 -11.09 3.86
N VAL A 42 14.86 -10.18 2.94
CA VAL A 42 14.74 -8.74 3.22
C VAL A 42 13.55 -8.15 2.51
N TYR A 43 13.12 -6.97 2.95
CA TYR A 43 12.22 -6.13 2.18
C TYR A 43 12.52 -4.65 2.43
N VAL A 44 12.06 -3.80 1.53
CA VAL A 44 12.16 -2.33 1.67
C VAL A 44 10.92 -1.80 2.40
N ASP A 45 11.02 -0.77 3.22
CA ASP A 45 9.86 -0.01 3.71
C ASP A 45 10.11 1.49 3.46
N THR A 46 9.04 2.28 3.41
CA THR A 46 9.13 3.74 3.38
C THR A 46 8.26 4.29 4.47
N ASP A 47 8.79 5.21 5.26
CA ASP A 47 8.09 5.74 6.43
C ASP A 47 8.35 7.25 6.57
N TRP A 48 7.48 7.91 7.33
CA TRP A 48 7.47 9.35 7.59
C TRP A 48 7.80 9.65 9.06
N TRP A 49 7.76 8.63 9.93
CA TRP A 49 7.97 8.79 11.36
C TRP A 49 9.37 9.33 11.65
N GLN A 50 9.44 10.48 12.34
CA GLN A 50 10.67 11.26 12.55
C GLN A 50 11.38 11.70 11.26
N GLY A 51 10.60 11.94 10.20
CA GLY A 51 11.08 12.45 8.91
C GLY A 51 11.06 11.38 7.81
N PRO A 52 10.93 11.76 6.53
CA PRO A 52 10.91 10.82 5.42
C PRO A 52 12.19 9.97 5.33
N HIS A 53 12.03 8.65 5.27
CA HIS A 53 13.13 7.70 5.16
C HIS A 53 12.73 6.42 4.45
N VAL A 54 13.74 5.69 4.00
CA VAL A 54 13.62 4.33 3.48
C VAL A 54 14.33 3.38 4.43
N SER A 55 13.68 2.27 4.77
CA SER A 55 14.28 1.20 5.57
C SER A 55 14.55 -0.03 4.72
N LEU A 56 15.72 -0.65 4.88
CA LEU A 56 15.95 -2.03 4.48
C LEU A 56 15.76 -2.92 5.71
N CYS A 57 14.68 -3.70 5.73
CA CYS A 57 14.26 -4.52 6.86
C CYS A 57 14.75 -5.96 6.70
N PHE A 58 15.27 -6.54 7.78
CA PHE A 58 15.78 -7.92 7.82
C PHE A 58 15.75 -8.46 9.27
N ARG A 59 15.75 -9.79 9.44
CA ARG A 59 15.79 -10.44 10.76
C ARG A 59 17.21 -10.81 11.13
N VAL A 60 17.67 -10.37 12.30
CA VAL A 60 18.98 -10.69 12.89
C VAL A 60 18.93 -10.62 14.41
N THR A 61 19.83 -11.35 15.08
CA THR A 61 20.08 -11.16 16.52
C THR A 61 20.85 -9.84 16.78
N PRO A 62 20.86 -9.32 18.00
CA PRO A 62 21.70 -8.16 18.35
C PRO A 62 23.19 -8.37 18.05
N GLU A 63 23.73 -9.57 18.28
CA GLU A 63 25.13 -9.91 17.99
C GLU A 63 25.42 -9.92 16.48
N GLU A 64 24.49 -10.45 15.68
CA GLU A 64 24.58 -10.38 14.22
C GLU A 64 24.49 -8.93 13.72
N ALA A 65 23.66 -8.09 14.32
CA ALA A 65 23.57 -6.67 13.97
C ALA A 65 24.87 -5.92 14.26
N GLU A 66 25.53 -6.19 15.38
CA GLU A 66 26.86 -5.64 15.68
C GLU A 66 27.93 -6.19 14.72
N THR A 67 27.81 -7.45 14.30
CA THR A 67 28.68 -8.03 13.27
C THR A 67 28.52 -7.32 11.91
N LEU A 68 27.28 -7.05 11.49
CA LEU A 68 26.99 -6.29 10.27
C LEU A 68 27.52 -4.85 10.36
N ARG A 69 27.41 -4.23 11.54
CA ARG A 69 27.97 -2.90 11.81
C ARG A 69 29.49 -2.91 11.69
N ALA A 70 30.16 -3.86 12.34
CA ALA A 70 31.62 -4.02 12.29
C ALA A 70 32.12 -4.37 10.88
N ALA A 71 31.31 -5.05 10.08
CA ALA A 71 31.58 -5.33 8.66
C ALA A 71 31.37 -4.10 7.74
N GLY A 72 30.99 -2.95 8.29
CA GLY A 72 30.88 -1.69 7.55
C GLY A 72 29.55 -1.49 6.80
N LEU A 73 28.47 -2.22 7.16
CA LEU A 73 27.16 -2.05 6.50
C LEU A 73 26.68 -0.60 6.56
N VAL A 74 26.75 0.03 7.73
CA VAL A 74 26.30 1.41 7.95
C VAL A 74 27.21 2.39 7.23
N ASP A 75 28.53 2.22 7.32
CA ASP A 75 29.49 3.10 6.66
C ASP A 75 29.32 3.05 5.14
N ARG A 76 29.14 1.86 4.58
CA ARG A 76 28.93 1.70 3.14
C ARG A 76 27.60 2.31 2.69
N ALA A 77 26.54 2.13 3.47
CA ALA A 77 25.27 2.77 3.22
C ALA A 77 25.39 4.30 3.29
N GLN A 78 26.13 4.81 4.27
CA GLN A 78 26.41 6.24 4.44
C GLN A 78 27.22 6.81 3.25
N GLU A 79 28.22 6.09 2.75
CA GLU A 79 28.99 6.48 1.56
C GLU A 79 28.10 6.60 0.31
N LEU A 80 27.30 5.56 0.03
CA LEU A 80 26.38 5.55 -1.11
C LEU A 80 25.32 6.64 -1.00
N LEU A 81 24.79 6.84 0.21
CA LEU A 81 23.83 7.89 0.49
C LEU A 81 24.45 9.28 0.32
N THR A 82 25.68 9.49 0.75
CA THR A 82 26.41 10.76 0.54
C THR A 82 26.67 11.01 -0.95
N ALA A 83 27.00 9.97 -1.71
CA ALA A 83 27.23 10.05 -3.16
C ALA A 83 25.99 10.44 -3.97
N LEU A 84 24.78 10.24 -3.43
CA LEU A 84 23.54 10.74 -4.04
C LEU A 84 23.45 12.29 -4.03
N GLY A 85 24.24 12.94 -3.18
CA GLY A 85 24.14 14.37 -2.90
C GLY A 85 23.02 14.73 -1.92
N PRO A 86 22.88 16.02 -1.60
CA PRO A 86 21.77 16.52 -0.80
C PRO A 86 20.47 16.41 -1.59
N GLY A 87 19.37 16.16 -0.88
CA GLY A 87 18.03 16.22 -1.46
C GLY A 87 17.49 17.66 -1.55
N PRO A 88 16.26 17.83 -2.06
CA PRO A 88 15.53 19.09 -1.98
C PRO A 88 15.46 19.63 -0.56
N GLU A 89 15.51 20.96 -0.42
CA GLU A 89 15.31 21.61 0.87
C GLU A 89 13.91 21.33 1.40
N THR A 90 13.84 20.74 2.60
CA THR A 90 12.59 20.41 3.28
C THR A 90 12.58 21.05 4.66
N ASP A 91 11.52 21.80 4.96
CA ASP A 91 11.25 22.35 6.30
C ASP A 91 10.37 21.38 7.10
N PRO A 92 10.90 20.74 8.17
CA PRO A 92 10.13 19.86 9.04
C PRO A 92 8.89 20.54 9.65
N ALA A 93 8.96 21.84 9.95
CA ALA A 93 7.88 22.56 10.61
C ALA A 93 6.60 22.60 9.76
N ARG A 94 6.73 22.62 8.42
CA ARG A 94 5.58 22.56 7.48
C ARG A 94 4.83 21.22 7.51
N HIS A 95 5.45 20.18 8.06
CA HIS A 95 4.89 18.82 8.08
C HIS A 95 4.29 18.44 9.42
N ARG A 96 4.43 19.28 10.46
CA ARG A 96 4.00 18.98 11.84
C ARG A 96 2.53 18.60 11.95
N GLU A 97 1.64 19.36 11.32
CA GLU A 97 0.21 19.07 11.36
C GLU A 97 -0.12 17.74 10.67
N LEU A 98 0.47 17.51 9.50
CA LEU A 98 0.31 16.27 8.75
C LEU A 98 0.80 15.06 9.56
N HIS A 99 2.02 15.13 10.10
CA HIS A 99 2.60 14.06 10.92
C HIS A 99 1.77 13.83 12.20
N GLY A 100 1.23 14.89 12.81
CA GLY A 100 0.31 14.77 13.94
C GLY A 100 -0.99 14.05 13.60
N ARG A 101 -1.55 14.26 12.40
CA ARG A 101 -2.73 13.50 11.92
C ARG A 101 -2.36 12.05 11.62
N LEU A 102 -1.27 11.81 10.89
CA LEU A 102 -0.80 10.46 10.54
C LEU A 102 -0.48 9.64 11.80
N ALA A 103 0.13 10.25 12.82
CA ALA A 103 0.43 9.58 14.08
C ALA A 103 -0.83 9.06 14.79
N ARG A 104 -1.92 9.85 14.77
CA ARG A 104 -3.21 9.41 15.32
C ARG A 104 -3.84 8.30 14.49
N TYR A 105 -3.79 8.41 13.16
CA TYR A 105 -4.40 7.43 12.25
C TYR A 105 -3.66 6.10 12.23
N GLU A 106 -2.33 6.14 12.33
CA GLU A 106 -1.47 4.95 12.31
C GLU A 106 -1.10 4.44 13.71
N ARG A 107 -1.60 5.08 14.78
CA ARG A 107 -1.25 4.76 16.18
C ARG A 107 0.26 4.63 16.35
N ARG A 108 0.98 5.69 15.94
CA ARG A 108 2.45 5.72 16.03
C ARG A 108 2.88 6.15 17.44
N PRO A 109 3.63 5.31 18.17
CA PRO A 109 4.16 5.65 19.48
C PRO A 109 5.23 6.73 19.39
N GLY A 110 5.37 7.48 20.48
CA GLY A 110 6.57 8.27 20.74
C GLY A 110 6.66 9.61 20.02
N PRO A 111 7.83 10.28 20.13
CA PRO A 111 7.97 11.65 19.67
C PRO A 111 8.13 11.73 18.14
N LEU A 112 7.35 12.61 17.51
CA LEU A 112 7.43 12.91 16.08
C LEU A 112 8.61 13.83 15.71
N GLU A 113 9.14 14.54 16.71
CA GLU A 113 10.25 15.49 16.61
C GLU A 113 11.26 15.22 17.74
N PRO A 114 12.57 15.51 17.54
CA PRO A 114 13.16 16.01 16.31
C PRO A 114 13.15 14.95 15.19
N TRP A 115 13.17 15.40 13.94
CA TRP A 115 13.41 14.48 12.82
C TRP A 115 14.83 13.90 12.91
N LEU A 116 15.00 12.67 12.44
CA LEU A 116 16.32 12.09 12.23
C LEU A 116 17.10 13.00 11.26
N PRO A 117 18.42 13.20 11.46
CA PRO A 117 19.16 14.13 10.62
C PRO A 117 19.17 13.67 9.17
N ASP A 118 18.90 14.60 8.25
CA ASP A 118 19.01 14.33 6.82
C ASP A 118 20.43 13.89 6.48
N GLY A 119 20.59 13.11 5.41
CA GLY A 119 21.93 12.63 5.04
C GLY A 119 22.36 11.33 5.71
N ARG A 120 21.63 10.80 6.70
CA ARG A 120 22.14 9.75 7.59
C ARG A 120 21.67 8.33 7.28
N ALA A 121 22.59 7.38 7.45
CA ALA A 121 22.32 5.95 7.57
C ALA A 121 22.42 5.50 9.03
N LEU A 122 21.50 4.64 9.48
CA LEU A 122 21.42 4.13 10.86
C LEU A 122 21.00 2.66 10.85
N LEU A 123 21.58 1.84 11.72
CA LEU A 123 21.14 0.47 11.97
C LEU A 123 20.51 0.38 13.36
N ARG A 124 19.25 -0.06 13.44
CA ARG A 124 18.53 -0.20 14.71
C ARG A 124 17.52 -1.36 14.70
N PRO A 125 17.09 -1.85 15.88
CA PRO A 125 15.91 -2.70 15.98
C PRO A 125 14.70 -1.98 15.39
N ARG A 126 13.86 -2.70 14.65
CA ARG A 126 12.64 -2.14 14.08
C ARG A 126 11.68 -1.78 15.22
N PRO A 127 11.19 -0.53 15.32
CA PRO A 127 10.24 -0.16 16.36
C PRO A 127 8.95 -0.99 16.26
N PRO A 128 8.37 -1.45 17.37
CA PRO A 128 7.06 -2.08 17.36
C PRO A 128 5.99 -1.06 16.94
N ARG A 129 4.98 -1.51 16.16
CA ARG A 129 3.75 -0.75 15.93
C ARG A 129 2.78 -1.06 17.09
N GLU A 130 2.08 -0.05 17.65
CA GLU A 130 1.41 -0.14 18.97
C GLU A 130 0.32 -1.21 19.11
N ASP A 131 -0.21 -1.77 18.02
CA ASP A 131 -1.43 -2.60 18.05
C ASP A 131 -1.21 -4.10 18.22
N GLY A 132 -0.30 -4.47 19.11
CA GLY A 132 0.07 -5.86 19.39
C GLY A 132 1.44 -6.17 18.82
N GLY A 133 2.41 -6.32 19.72
CA GLY A 133 3.83 -6.36 19.35
C GLY A 133 4.13 -7.34 18.23
N GLY A 134 4.48 -6.82 17.06
CA GLY A 134 5.36 -7.41 16.03
C GLY A 134 5.12 -8.84 15.54
N ASP A 135 4.07 -9.54 15.98
CA ASP A 135 3.89 -10.97 15.78
C ASP A 135 2.42 -11.35 15.56
N SER A 136 1.59 -10.40 15.13
CA SER A 136 0.25 -10.74 14.65
C SER A 136 0.34 -11.48 13.32
N ASP A 137 -0.60 -12.39 13.05
CA ASP A 137 -0.70 -13.08 11.77
C ASP A 137 -0.82 -12.10 10.59
N LEU A 138 -1.43 -10.93 10.83
CA LEU A 138 -1.55 -9.87 9.85
C LEU A 138 -0.20 -9.22 9.54
N ASP A 139 0.61 -8.91 10.55
CA ASP A 139 1.95 -8.34 10.34
C ASP A 139 2.84 -9.33 9.59
N ARG A 140 2.81 -10.62 9.98
CA ARG A 140 3.54 -11.68 9.27
C ARG A 140 3.10 -11.81 7.82
N THR A 141 1.81 -11.68 7.55
CA THR A 141 1.25 -11.68 6.19
C THR A 141 1.76 -10.50 5.35
N VAL A 142 1.79 -9.31 5.94
CA VAL A 142 2.31 -8.08 5.28
C VAL A 142 3.81 -8.21 5.02
N GLU A 143 4.58 -8.69 5.98
CA GLU A 143 6.03 -8.91 5.86
C GLU A 143 6.35 -9.96 4.79
N GLN A 144 5.58 -11.05 4.75
CA GLN A 144 5.72 -12.07 3.71
C GLN A 144 5.43 -11.49 2.31
N ALA A 145 4.38 -10.68 2.17
CA ALA A 145 4.07 -10.00 0.91
C ALA A 145 5.22 -9.07 0.48
N HIS A 146 5.72 -8.22 1.37
CA HIS A 146 6.82 -7.31 1.03
C HIS A 146 8.13 -8.03 0.73
N THR A 147 8.45 -9.12 1.46
CA THR A 147 9.65 -9.93 1.18
C THR A 147 9.57 -10.57 -0.20
N ARG A 148 8.41 -11.11 -0.57
CA ARG A 148 8.19 -11.73 -1.88
C ARG A 148 8.10 -10.72 -3.03
N LEU A 149 7.72 -9.47 -2.75
CA LEU A 149 7.65 -8.39 -3.74
C LEU A 149 8.99 -7.69 -3.98
N LEU A 150 10.05 -8.00 -3.20
CA LEU A 150 11.30 -7.26 -3.21
C LEU A 150 11.85 -7.01 -4.62
N GLU A 151 12.01 -8.05 -5.45
CA GLU A 151 12.60 -7.91 -6.79
C GLU A 151 11.75 -7.02 -7.72
N THR A 152 10.43 -7.20 -7.67
CA THR A 152 9.48 -6.37 -8.40
C THR A 152 9.55 -4.92 -7.93
N GLU A 153 9.61 -4.68 -6.63
CA GLU A 153 9.71 -3.35 -6.05
C GLU A 153 11.03 -2.66 -6.38
N LEU A 154 12.17 -3.37 -6.33
CA LEU A 154 13.46 -2.82 -6.76
C LEU A 154 13.41 -2.36 -8.22
N THR A 155 12.75 -3.13 -9.08
CA THR A 155 12.55 -2.78 -10.49
C THR A 155 11.65 -1.54 -10.63
N LEU A 156 10.54 -1.47 -9.90
CA LEU A 156 9.61 -0.34 -9.94
C LEU A 156 10.26 0.94 -9.39
N PHE A 157 10.97 0.87 -8.27
CA PHE A 157 11.72 2.01 -7.73
C PHE A 157 12.81 2.48 -8.71
N ALA A 158 13.53 1.58 -9.36
CA ALA A 158 14.53 1.95 -10.36
C ALA A 158 13.91 2.68 -11.55
N ARG A 159 12.75 2.21 -12.06
CA ARG A 159 12.01 2.89 -13.13
C ARG A 159 11.49 4.26 -12.70
N THR A 160 10.97 4.38 -11.47
CA THR A 160 10.54 5.66 -10.89
C THR A 160 11.72 6.63 -10.77
N ALA A 161 12.88 6.16 -10.29
CA ALA A 161 14.09 6.98 -10.15
C ALA A 161 14.61 7.52 -11.50
N ARG A 162 14.42 6.76 -12.59
CA ARG A 162 14.75 7.19 -13.96
C ARG A 162 13.66 8.02 -14.64
N GLY A 163 12.50 8.22 -14.00
CA GLY A 163 11.36 8.92 -14.58
C GLY A 163 10.58 8.11 -15.63
N GLU A 164 10.83 6.81 -15.73
CA GLU A 164 10.19 5.89 -16.69
C GLU A 164 8.84 5.36 -16.20
N LEU A 165 8.57 5.48 -14.90
CA LEU A 165 7.33 5.06 -14.28
C LEU A 165 6.75 6.19 -13.42
N ARG A 166 5.48 6.47 -13.64
CA ARG A 166 4.68 7.31 -12.75
C ARG A 166 3.84 6.44 -11.83
N VAL A 167 3.98 6.65 -10.53
CA VAL A 167 3.28 5.85 -9.52
C VAL A 167 1.76 5.94 -9.66
N GLU A 168 1.23 7.11 -10.05
CA GLU A 168 -0.22 7.27 -10.26
C GLU A 168 -0.73 6.45 -11.45
N ALA A 169 0.06 6.35 -12.53
CA ALA A 169 -0.29 5.53 -13.69
C ALA A 169 -0.26 4.03 -13.33
N HIS A 170 0.80 3.61 -12.64
CA HIS A 170 0.90 2.23 -12.13
C HIS A 170 -0.24 1.90 -11.15
N ALA A 171 -0.68 2.86 -10.32
CA ALA A 171 -1.82 2.67 -9.43
C ALA A 171 -3.14 2.40 -10.18
N LEU A 172 -3.41 3.13 -11.27
CA LEU A 172 -4.56 2.87 -12.13
C LEU A 172 -4.50 1.45 -12.72
N ASP A 173 -3.34 1.06 -13.25
CA ASP A 173 -3.13 -0.25 -13.87
C ASP A 173 -3.26 -1.40 -12.87
N LEU A 174 -2.59 -1.29 -11.73
CA LEU A 174 -2.61 -2.31 -10.69
C LEU A 174 -4.00 -2.48 -10.09
N LEU A 175 -4.69 -1.38 -9.73
CA LEU A 175 -6.02 -1.49 -9.12
C LEU A 175 -7.07 -1.96 -10.12
N ALA A 176 -7.00 -1.55 -11.39
CA ALA A 176 -7.86 -2.12 -12.44
C ALA A 176 -7.59 -3.62 -12.64
N GLY A 177 -6.31 -4.03 -12.65
CA GLY A 177 -5.91 -5.43 -12.72
C GLY A 177 -6.39 -6.24 -11.52
N VAL A 178 -6.30 -5.71 -10.30
CA VAL A 178 -6.83 -6.34 -9.08
C VAL A 178 -8.34 -6.50 -9.15
N ALA A 179 -9.09 -5.46 -9.55
CA ALA A 179 -10.55 -5.56 -9.66
C ALA A 179 -11.00 -6.58 -10.70
N ALA A 180 -10.29 -6.64 -11.84
CA ALA A 180 -10.58 -7.55 -12.93
C ALA A 180 -10.19 -9.01 -12.61
N ARG A 181 -9.02 -9.24 -12.02
CA ARG A 181 -8.49 -10.58 -11.77
C ARG A 181 -9.16 -11.29 -10.59
N PHE A 182 -9.56 -10.55 -9.57
CA PHE A 182 -10.07 -11.12 -8.33
C PHE A 182 -11.61 -11.04 -8.24
N THR A 183 -12.29 -10.79 -9.35
CA THR A 183 -13.75 -10.82 -9.38
C THR A 183 -14.31 -12.24 -9.23
N ASP A 184 -15.44 -12.39 -8.54
CA ASP A 184 -16.23 -13.64 -8.50
C ASP A 184 -17.22 -13.76 -9.67
N SER A 185 -17.53 -12.65 -10.34
CA SER A 185 -18.46 -12.62 -11.47
C SER A 185 -18.01 -11.63 -12.53
N ASP A 186 -18.15 -10.35 -12.23
CA ASP A 186 -17.61 -9.23 -13.00
C ASP A 186 -17.30 -8.05 -12.07
N LEU A 187 -16.88 -6.92 -12.64
CA LEU A 187 -16.47 -5.75 -11.86
C LEU A 187 -17.49 -5.32 -10.80
N ARG A 188 -18.79 -5.62 -10.95
CA ARG A 188 -19.83 -5.35 -9.94
C ARG A 188 -19.53 -6.02 -8.59
N ALA A 189 -18.80 -7.13 -8.56
CA ALA A 189 -18.37 -7.76 -7.31
C ALA A 189 -17.28 -6.96 -6.58
N THR A 190 -16.40 -6.28 -7.32
CA THR A 190 -15.16 -5.70 -6.76
C THR A 190 -15.21 -4.18 -6.63
N TYR A 191 -15.73 -3.44 -7.63
CA TYR A 191 -15.72 -1.98 -7.63
C TYR A 191 -16.48 -1.30 -6.47
N PRO A 192 -17.51 -1.91 -5.82
CA PRO A 192 -18.12 -1.32 -4.64
C PRO A 192 -17.12 -1.08 -3.49
N SER A 193 -16.03 -1.85 -3.43
CA SER A 193 -14.96 -1.61 -2.46
C SER A 193 -14.14 -0.36 -2.78
N PHE A 194 -13.94 -0.03 -4.07
CA PHE A 194 -13.36 1.26 -4.47
C PHE A 194 -14.28 2.43 -4.14
N ALA A 195 -15.59 2.25 -4.36
CA ALA A 195 -16.58 3.27 -4.02
C ALA A 195 -16.56 3.53 -2.52
N SER A 196 -16.64 2.48 -1.70
CA SER A 196 -16.50 2.54 -0.25
C SER A 196 -15.25 3.32 0.18
N HIS A 197 -14.09 2.97 -0.39
CA HIS A 197 -12.82 3.60 -0.04
C HIS A 197 -12.77 5.10 -0.38
N ALA A 198 -13.22 5.49 -1.57
CA ALA A 198 -13.27 6.88 -2.00
C ALA A 198 -14.30 7.71 -1.20
N GLU A 199 -15.49 7.14 -0.98
CA GLU A 199 -16.58 7.77 -0.25
C GLU A 199 -16.25 8.01 1.23
N ALA A 200 -15.44 7.12 1.83
CA ALA A 200 -14.95 7.30 3.20
C ALA A 200 -14.11 8.57 3.28
N TYR A 201 -13.08 8.69 2.43
CA TYR A 201 -12.21 9.86 2.38
C TYR A 201 -12.97 11.15 2.06
N LEU A 202 -13.89 11.12 1.10
CA LEU A 202 -14.70 12.28 0.72
C LEU A 202 -15.60 12.78 1.85
N ALA A 203 -15.99 11.91 2.77
CA ALA A 203 -16.88 12.23 3.89
C ALA A 203 -16.15 12.66 5.17
N THR A 204 -14.84 12.41 5.27
CA THR A 204 -14.05 12.66 6.49
C THR A 204 -12.93 13.68 6.28
N ASP A 205 -12.00 13.40 5.36
CA ASP A 205 -10.71 14.09 5.29
C ASP A 205 -10.58 15.01 4.07
N ALA A 206 -11.49 14.91 3.10
CA ALA A 206 -11.44 15.70 1.89
C ALA A 206 -11.84 17.17 2.12
N ALA A 207 -11.09 18.09 1.52
CA ALA A 207 -11.49 19.50 1.47
C ALA A 207 -12.79 19.69 0.68
N ALA A 208 -13.55 20.73 1.00
CA ALA A 208 -14.75 21.11 0.27
C ALA A 208 -14.48 21.24 -1.25
N GLY A 209 -15.44 20.78 -2.06
CA GLY A 209 -15.34 20.79 -3.52
C GLY A 209 -14.45 19.69 -4.13
N THR A 210 -13.81 18.83 -3.32
CA THR A 210 -12.95 17.75 -3.85
C THR A 210 -13.70 16.79 -4.77
N ARG A 211 -14.91 16.36 -4.39
CA ARG A 211 -15.76 15.50 -5.25
C ARG A 211 -16.01 16.11 -6.61
N ALA A 212 -16.46 17.37 -6.67
CA ALA A 212 -16.77 18.04 -7.92
C ALA A 212 -15.55 18.11 -8.85
N ARG A 213 -14.36 18.39 -8.31
CA ARG A 213 -13.10 18.37 -9.08
C ARG A 213 -12.77 16.97 -9.61
N TRP A 214 -12.98 15.93 -8.80
CA TRP A 214 -12.74 14.55 -9.21
C TRP A 214 -13.73 14.09 -10.29
N ASP A 215 -15.01 14.47 -10.17
CA ASP A 215 -16.05 14.19 -11.16
C ASP A 215 -15.76 14.92 -12.49
N GLU A 216 -15.30 16.17 -12.43
CA GLU A 216 -14.87 16.92 -13.61
C GLU A 216 -13.66 16.25 -14.29
N ALA A 217 -12.68 15.81 -13.50
CA ALA A 217 -11.52 15.10 -14.02
C ALA A 217 -11.92 13.76 -14.66
N TYR A 218 -12.85 13.02 -14.04
CA TYR A 218 -13.42 11.83 -14.64
C TYR A 218 -14.10 12.15 -15.96
N ALA A 219 -14.98 13.16 -16.02
CA ALA A 219 -15.69 13.54 -17.24
C ALA A 219 -14.72 13.83 -18.40
N ARG A 220 -13.61 14.52 -18.13
CA ARG A 220 -12.56 14.80 -19.13
C ARG A 220 -11.85 13.55 -19.64
N HIS A 221 -11.67 12.53 -18.79
CA HIS A 221 -10.88 11.34 -19.12
C HIS A 221 -11.71 10.05 -19.28
N ARG A 222 -13.04 10.16 -19.22
CA ARG A 222 -13.99 9.04 -19.22
C ARG A 222 -13.72 8.01 -20.33
N PRO A 223 -13.54 8.37 -21.61
CA PRO A 223 -13.30 7.36 -22.65
C PRO A 223 -12.01 6.57 -22.44
N ALA A 224 -10.95 7.20 -21.90
CA ALA A 224 -9.68 6.53 -21.66
C ALA A 224 -9.77 5.59 -20.45
N LEU A 225 -10.41 6.04 -19.37
CA LEU A 225 -10.57 5.23 -18.15
C LEU A 225 -11.47 4.00 -18.37
N VAL A 226 -12.58 4.17 -19.11
CA VAL A 226 -13.46 3.04 -19.45
C VAL A 226 -12.72 2.03 -20.34
N ARG A 227 -12.00 2.49 -21.36
CA ARG A 227 -11.19 1.59 -22.22
C ARG A 227 -10.09 0.88 -21.45
N LEU A 228 -9.41 1.56 -20.53
CA LEU A 228 -8.42 0.95 -19.67
C LEU A 228 -9.01 -0.21 -18.89
N LEU A 229 -10.17 0.01 -18.25
CA LEU A 229 -10.82 -1.01 -17.43
C LEU A 229 -11.30 -2.19 -18.28
N GLU A 230 -11.91 -1.92 -19.44
CA GLU A 230 -12.31 -2.96 -20.40
C GLU A 230 -11.10 -3.80 -20.86
N GLN A 231 -9.98 -3.15 -21.18
CA GLN A 231 -8.75 -3.82 -21.55
C GLN A 231 -8.22 -4.70 -20.42
N ARG A 232 -8.17 -4.19 -19.18
CA ARG A 232 -7.69 -4.96 -18.01
C ARG A 232 -8.61 -6.14 -17.68
N THR A 233 -9.93 -6.00 -17.84
CA THR A 233 -10.88 -7.11 -17.72
C THR A 233 -10.60 -8.21 -18.74
N ARG A 234 -10.41 -7.85 -20.01
CA ARG A 234 -10.07 -8.81 -21.07
C ARG A 234 -8.74 -9.51 -20.81
N GLN A 235 -7.70 -8.72 -20.50
CA GLN A 235 -6.37 -9.25 -20.21
C GLN A 235 -6.34 -10.15 -18.97
N ALA A 236 -7.13 -9.84 -17.94
CA ALA A 236 -7.25 -10.71 -16.77
C ALA A 236 -7.87 -12.06 -17.14
N ALA A 237 -8.91 -12.08 -17.99
CA ALA A 237 -9.54 -13.31 -18.46
C ALA A 237 -8.60 -14.14 -19.36
N GLU A 238 -7.75 -13.49 -20.13
CA GLU A 238 -6.77 -14.13 -21.03
C GLU A 238 -5.44 -14.49 -20.35
N GLY A 239 -5.21 -14.04 -19.11
CA GLY A 239 -3.92 -14.21 -18.42
C GLY A 239 -2.79 -13.34 -18.99
N THR A 240 -3.12 -12.20 -19.61
CA THR A 240 -2.21 -11.31 -20.35
C THR A 240 -2.10 -9.91 -19.74
N LEU A 241 -2.29 -9.79 -18.43
CA LEU A 241 -2.06 -8.53 -17.71
C LEU A 241 -0.62 -8.02 -17.90
N PRO A 242 -0.37 -6.70 -17.85
CA PRO A 242 0.98 -6.14 -17.92
C PRO A 242 1.93 -6.82 -16.93
N ALA A 243 3.19 -7.05 -17.34
CA ALA A 243 4.13 -7.89 -16.58
C ALA A 243 4.33 -7.43 -15.13
N ASP A 244 4.40 -6.11 -14.88
CA ASP A 244 4.52 -5.55 -13.53
C ASP A 244 3.24 -5.76 -12.70
N VAL A 245 2.06 -5.60 -13.31
CA VAL A 245 0.77 -5.91 -12.67
C VAL A 245 0.65 -7.40 -12.36
N THR A 246 1.05 -8.28 -13.28
CA THR A 246 1.06 -9.73 -13.11
C THR A 246 1.98 -10.13 -11.96
N ALA A 247 3.23 -9.64 -11.95
CA ALA A 247 4.20 -9.93 -10.89
C ALA A 247 3.67 -9.55 -9.51
N VAL A 248 3.08 -8.36 -9.36
CA VAL A 248 2.48 -7.95 -8.08
C VAL A 248 1.27 -8.82 -7.74
N THR A 249 0.31 -8.98 -8.65
CA THR A 249 -0.93 -9.70 -8.37
C THR A 249 -0.73 -11.20 -8.10
N ASP A 250 0.26 -11.83 -8.71
CA ASP A 250 0.63 -13.23 -8.42
C ASP A 250 1.14 -13.40 -6.99
N VAL A 251 2.00 -12.50 -6.52
CA VAL A 251 2.49 -12.53 -5.14
C VAL A 251 1.34 -12.28 -4.16
N LEU A 252 0.51 -11.28 -4.43
CA LEU A 252 -0.63 -10.96 -3.56
C LEU A 252 -1.65 -12.11 -3.50
N ALA A 253 -1.96 -12.74 -4.64
CA ALA A 253 -2.81 -13.93 -4.70
C ALA A 253 -2.21 -15.05 -3.85
N SER A 254 -0.94 -15.38 -4.09
CA SER A 254 -0.29 -16.49 -3.40
C SER A 254 -0.15 -16.26 -1.89
N VAL A 255 0.04 -15.02 -1.44
CA VAL A 255 0.02 -14.70 -0.01
C VAL A 255 -1.39 -14.86 0.55
N ALA A 256 -2.41 -14.32 -0.13
CA ALA A 256 -3.79 -14.44 0.34
C ALA A 256 -4.24 -15.92 0.41
N ASP A 257 -3.88 -16.73 -0.59
CA ASP A 257 -4.18 -18.16 -0.68
C ASP A 257 -3.48 -19.00 0.40
N ALA A 258 -2.35 -18.51 0.93
CA ALA A 258 -1.61 -19.16 2.01
C ALA A 258 -2.07 -18.73 3.42
N THR A 259 -3.08 -17.87 3.51
CA THR A 259 -3.62 -17.34 4.77
C THR A 259 -5.09 -17.67 4.91
N ASP A 260 -5.66 -17.46 6.10
CA ASP A 260 -7.11 -17.38 6.30
C ASP A 260 -7.50 -15.90 6.49
N PRO A 261 -7.95 -15.19 5.43
CA PRO A 261 -8.31 -13.80 5.52
C PRO A 261 -9.43 -13.51 6.53
N LEU A 262 -10.37 -14.44 6.75
CA LEU A 262 -11.43 -14.25 7.74
C LEU A 262 -10.84 -14.29 9.15
N ALA A 263 -9.97 -15.27 9.44
CA ALA A 263 -9.27 -15.32 10.72
C ALA A 263 -8.42 -14.06 10.97
N LEU A 264 -7.70 -13.58 9.94
CA LEU A 264 -6.92 -12.33 10.01
C LEU A 264 -7.78 -11.11 10.35
N PHE A 265 -9.05 -11.09 9.90
CA PHE A 265 -10.00 -10.01 10.18
C PHE A 265 -10.90 -10.28 11.40
N GLY A 266 -10.58 -11.26 12.24
CA GLY A 266 -11.35 -11.56 13.45
C GLY A 266 -12.69 -12.23 13.19
N GLY A 267 -12.79 -13.02 12.12
CA GLY A 267 -13.97 -13.79 11.72
C GLY A 267 -14.99 -13.03 10.85
N SER A 268 -14.66 -11.80 10.42
CA SER A 268 -15.55 -10.95 9.62
C SER A 268 -14.82 -10.27 8.48
N ALA A 269 -15.31 -10.47 7.26
CA ALA A 269 -14.90 -9.72 6.08
C ALA A 269 -15.47 -8.30 6.05
N LEU A 270 -16.28 -7.88 7.01
CA LEU A 270 -16.67 -6.48 7.20
C LEU A 270 -15.72 -5.77 8.17
N PRO A 271 -15.30 -4.52 7.87
CA PRO A 271 -14.57 -3.73 8.83
C PRO A 271 -15.43 -3.44 10.07
N ALA A 272 -14.77 -3.28 11.23
CA ALA A 272 -15.46 -2.90 12.45
C ALA A 272 -16.18 -1.54 12.27
N SER A 273 -17.44 -1.45 12.70
CA SER A 273 -18.28 -0.27 12.54
C SER A 273 -17.73 0.91 13.37
N GLY A 274 -17.00 1.82 12.74
CA GLY A 274 -16.61 3.10 13.33
C GLY A 274 -17.66 4.19 13.04
N GLY A 275 -18.03 4.99 14.05
CA GLY A 275 -19.02 6.07 13.90
C GLY A 275 -18.63 7.16 12.89
N ALA A 276 -17.34 7.29 12.55
CA ALA A 276 -16.82 8.29 11.62
C ALA A 276 -17.38 8.16 10.18
N LEU A 277 -17.79 6.95 9.76
CA LEU A 277 -18.33 6.73 8.41
C LEU A 277 -19.82 7.09 8.28
N SER A 278 -20.47 7.49 9.38
CA SER A 278 -21.89 7.87 9.39
C SER A 278 -22.20 9.14 8.59
N SER A 279 -21.21 9.99 8.33
CA SER A 279 -21.36 11.17 7.47
C SER A 279 -21.44 10.82 5.97
N SER A 280 -21.07 9.60 5.57
CA SER A 280 -21.15 9.13 4.19
C SER A 280 -22.51 8.49 3.89
N ALA A 281 -23.21 9.02 2.89
CA ALA A 281 -24.50 8.46 2.43
C ALA A 281 -24.35 7.03 1.89
N PHE A 282 -23.22 6.72 1.25
CA PHE A 282 -22.89 5.38 0.77
C PHE A 282 -22.79 4.40 1.94
N HIS A 283 -21.98 4.71 2.95
CA HIS A 283 -21.80 3.84 4.13
C HIS A 283 -23.06 3.75 4.99
N THR A 284 -23.85 4.81 5.05
CA THR A 284 -25.18 4.78 5.70
C THR A 284 -26.14 3.83 4.98
N SER A 285 -26.10 3.78 3.64
CA SER A 285 -26.90 2.84 2.87
C SER A 285 -26.40 1.40 3.04
N LEU A 286 -25.08 1.21 3.03
CA LEU A 286 -24.42 -0.08 3.23
C LEU A 286 -24.71 -0.65 4.63
N SER A 287 -24.67 0.19 5.67
CA SER A 287 -24.93 -0.21 7.05
C SER A 287 -26.39 -0.62 7.29
N ARG A 288 -27.32 -0.12 6.45
CA ARG A 288 -28.75 -0.48 6.49
C ARG A 288 -29.11 -1.68 5.62
N ASN A 289 -28.22 -2.11 4.72
CA ASN A 289 -28.46 -3.24 3.83
C ASN A 289 -28.08 -4.57 4.49
N ARG A 290 -29.04 -5.16 5.23
CA ARG A 290 -28.81 -6.43 5.95
C ARG A 290 -28.53 -7.59 5.00
N GLY A 291 -29.26 -7.71 3.89
CA GLY A 291 -29.04 -8.78 2.91
C GLY A 291 -27.62 -8.79 2.37
N TRP A 292 -27.07 -7.61 2.01
CA TRP A 292 -25.67 -7.49 1.64
C TRP A 292 -24.72 -7.86 2.78
N GLN A 293 -24.94 -7.32 3.99
CA GLN A 293 -24.06 -7.60 5.12
C GLN A 293 -24.00 -9.08 5.45
N ASP A 294 -25.14 -9.77 5.48
CA ASP A 294 -25.21 -11.18 5.80
C ASP A 294 -24.55 -12.02 4.71
N ALA A 295 -24.72 -11.62 3.43
CA ALA A 295 -24.09 -12.29 2.30
C ALA A 295 -22.56 -12.16 2.31
N VAL A 296 -21.99 -11.00 2.68
CA VAL A 296 -20.53 -10.78 2.58
C VAL A 296 -19.76 -11.00 3.88
N ARG A 297 -20.41 -10.93 5.05
CA ARG A 297 -19.71 -10.89 6.36
C ARG A 297 -18.80 -12.08 6.58
N HIS A 298 -19.23 -13.27 6.17
CA HIS A 298 -18.46 -14.51 6.30
C HIS A 298 -18.07 -15.10 4.95
N ASP A 299 -18.14 -14.29 3.89
CA ASP A 299 -17.78 -14.75 2.56
C ASP A 299 -16.26 -14.79 2.39
N ALA A 300 -15.74 -15.99 2.11
CA ALA A 300 -14.31 -16.24 2.00
C ALA A 300 -13.70 -15.54 0.78
N TRP A 301 -14.44 -15.48 -0.34
CA TRP A 301 -13.99 -14.77 -1.54
C TRP A 301 -13.81 -13.27 -1.24
N PHE A 302 -14.80 -12.64 -0.60
CA PHE A 302 -14.75 -11.22 -0.29
C PHE A 302 -13.64 -10.90 0.72
N ALA A 303 -13.43 -11.76 1.72
CA ALA A 303 -12.31 -11.63 2.66
C ALA A 303 -10.96 -11.69 1.91
N ARG A 304 -10.79 -12.66 1.02
CA ARG A 304 -9.61 -12.80 0.17
C ARG A 304 -9.38 -11.58 -0.71
N TYR A 305 -10.40 -11.10 -1.40
CA TYR A 305 -10.33 -9.90 -2.23
C TYR A 305 -9.93 -8.67 -1.40
N ARG A 306 -10.53 -8.49 -0.21
CA ARG A 306 -10.17 -7.40 0.71
C ARG A 306 -8.71 -7.48 1.15
N LEU A 307 -8.19 -8.67 1.46
CA LEU A 307 -6.79 -8.81 1.83
C LEU A 307 -5.86 -8.40 0.68
N VAL A 308 -6.08 -8.93 -0.52
CA VAL A 308 -5.33 -8.58 -1.73
C VAL A 308 -5.37 -7.07 -1.98
N LEU A 309 -6.55 -6.46 -1.88
CA LEU A 309 -6.72 -5.04 -2.12
C LEU A 309 -5.98 -4.19 -1.08
N ASN A 310 -6.02 -4.55 0.20
CA ASN A 310 -5.28 -3.85 1.23
C ASN A 310 -3.76 -3.99 1.07
N LEU A 311 -3.28 -5.17 0.67
CA LEU A 311 -1.86 -5.36 0.36
C LEU A 311 -1.44 -4.55 -0.87
N ALA A 312 -2.28 -4.46 -1.92
CA ALA A 312 -2.03 -3.60 -3.07
C ALA A 312 -1.95 -2.11 -2.66
N TYR A 313 -2.84 -1.65 -1.77
CA TYR A 313 -2.77 -0.29 -1.23
C TYR A 313 -1.49 -0.03 -0.43
N ARG A 314 -1.02 -1.00 0.36
CA ARG A 314 0.25 -0.90 1.09
C ARG A 314 1.44 -0.82 0.13
N HIS A 315 1.48 -1.69 -0.87
CA HIS A 315 2.48 -1.67 -1.94
C HIS A 315 2.53 -0.32 -2.66
N LEU A 316 1.38 0.23 -3.05
CA LEU A 316 1.30 1.54 -3.71
C LEU A 316 1.76 2.68 -2.80
N SER A 317 1.39 2.65 -1.52
CA SER A 317 1.81 3.67 -0.55
C SER A 317 3.33 3.66 -0.38
N LYS A 318 3.92 2.46 -0.34
CA LYS A 318 5.38 2.25 -0.28
C LYS A 318 6.10 2.78 -1.53
N LEU A 319 5.50 2.67 -2.71
CA LEU A 319 6.04 3.29 -3.94
C LEU A 319 5.93 4.82 -3.95
N GLY A 320 5.26 5.43 -2.97
CA GLY A 320 5.08 6.87 -2.86
C GLY A 320 3.71 7.38 -3.30
N LEU A 321 2.72 6.51 -3.53
CA LEU A 321 1.35 6.96 -3.81
C LEU A 321 0.76 7.61 -2.56
N SER A 322 0.46 8.90 -2.64
CA SER A 322 -0.19 9.60 -1.53
C SER A 322 -1.58 9.00 -1.23
N PRO A 323 -2.06 9.08 0.03
CA PRO A 323 -3.43 8.67 0.35
C PRO A 323 -4.46 9.37 -0.54
N HIS A 324 -4.30 10.67 -0.80
CA HIS A 324 -5.20 11.43 -1.69
C HIS A 324 -5.27 10.83 -3.10
N HIS A 325 -4.12 10.54 -3.71
CA HIS A 325 -4.08 9.93 -5.05
C HIS A 325 -4.64 8.51 -5.05
N ARG A 326 -4.44 7.73 -3.99
CA ARG A 326 -5.07 6.41 -3.87
C ARG A 326 -6.60 6.49 -3.87
N PHE A 327 -7.17 7.38 -3.05
CA PHE A 327 -8.63 7.57 -3.00
C PHE A 327 -9.17 8.12 -4.32
N TYR A 328 -8.45 9.05 -4.95
CA TYR A 328 -8.78 9.58 -6.27
C TYR A 328 -8.79 8.48 -7.34
N THR A 329 -7.78 7.60 -7.36
CA THR A 329 -7.74 6.45 -8.27
C THR A 329 -8.93 5.53 -8.07
N CYS A 330 -9.29 5.21 -6.82
CA CYS A 330 -10.50 4.44 -6.52
C CYS A 330 -11.76 5.12 -7.05
N HIS A 331 -11.91 6.44 -6.86
CA HIS A 331 -13.04 7.21 -7.39
C HIS A 331 -13.16 7.10 -8.91
N LEU A 332 -12.05 7.33 -9.63
CA LEU A 332 -12.01 7.23 -11.08
C LEU A 332 -12.38 5.81 -11.58
N LEU A 333 -11.84 4.77 -10.94
CA LEU A 333 -12.12 3.39 -11.30
C LEU A 333 -13.55 2.98 -10.95
N THR A 334 -14.12 3.49 -9.86
CA THR A 334 -15.55 3.32 -9.56
C THR A 334 -16.40 3.88 -10.69
N LEU A 335 -16.20 5.15 -11.08
CA LEU A 335 -17.01 5.76 -12.14
C LEU A 335 -16.83 5.04 -13.49
N ALA A 336 -15.61 4.64 -13.83
CA ALA A 336 -15.33 3.85 -15.04
C ALA A 336 -16.05 2.48 -15.02
N ALA A 337 -16.04 1.78 -13.88
CA ALA A 337 -16.74 0.51 -13.72
C ALA A 337 -18.25 0.67 -13.81
N GLN A 338 -18.79 1.75 -13.23
CA GLN A 338 -20.22 2.06 -13.32
C GLN A 338 -20.66 2.29 -14.77
N ASP A 339 -19.85 3.02 -15.54
CA ASP A 339 -20.12 3.26 -16.96
C ASP A 339 -20.00 1.99 -17.81
N LEU A 340 -19.01 1.16 -17.53
CA LEU A 340 -18.78 -0.10 -18.26
C LEU A 340 -19.89 -1.13 -17.97
N THR A 341 -20.33 -1.22 -16.72
CA THR A 341 -21.35 -2.19 -16.28
C THR A 341 -22.78 -1.65 -16.37
N ARG A 342 -22.95 -0.34 -16.62
CA ARG A 342 -24.23 0.38 -16.58
C ARG A 342 -24.97 0.21 -15.25
N THR A 343 -24.23 0.18 -14.14
CA THR A 343 -24.76 0.10 -12.78
C THR A 343 -24.12 1.17 -11.91
N THR A 344 -24.80 1.62 -10.85
CA THR A 344 -24.15 2.37 -9.78
C THR A 344 -23.75 1.44 -8.63
N ALA A 345 -22.80 1.88 -7.79
CA ALA A 345 -22.46 1.15 -6.56
C ALA A 345 -23.71 0.94 -5.68
N ALA A 346 -24.64 1.89 -5.68
CA ALA A 346 -25.92 1.76 -4.99
C ALA A 346 -26.83 0.68 -5.61
N ASP A 347 -26.84 0.52 -6.94
CA ASP A 347 -27.65 -0.51 -7.62
C ASP A 347 -27.14 -1.91 -7.33
N VAL A 348 -25.81 -2.10 -7.31
CA VAL A 348 -25.19 -3.38 -6.94
C VAL A 348 -25.60 -3.79 -5.52
N LEU A 349 -25.55 -2.84 -4.58
CA LEU A 349 -25.95 -3.10 -3.20
C LEU A 349 -27.45 -3.42 -3.11
N LYS A 350 -28.31 -2.70 -3.85
CA LYS A 350 -29.76 -2.99 -3.88
C LYS A 350 -30.07 -4.38 -4.46
N GLY A 351 -29.32 -4.85 -5.46
CA GLY A 351 -29.49 -6.19 -6.03
C GLY A 351 -29.36 -7.32 -4.99
N LEU A 352 -28.61 -7.09 -3.92
CA LEU A 352 -28.38 -8.01 -2.79
C LEU A 352 -29.32 -7.75 -1.60
N SER A 353 -30.20 -6.75 -1.70
CA SER A 353 -31.15 -6.39 -0.64
C SER A 353 -32.51 -7.10 -0.73
N ARG A 354 -32.73 -7.91 -1.77
CA ARG A 354 -33.93 -8.75 -1.90
C ARG A 354 -33.67 -10.13 -1.29
N ALA A 355 -33.91 -10.25 0.01
CA ALA A 355 -34.22 -11.50 0.70
C ALA A 355 -35.48 -11.27 1.54
#